data_AF-A0A951DUQ3-F1
#
_entry.id   AF-A0A951DUQ3-F1
#
_cell.length_a   1.000
_cell.length_b   1.000
_cell.length_c   1.000
_cell.angle_alpha   90.00
_cell.angle_beta   90.00
_cell.angle_gamma   90.00
#
_symmetry.space_group_name_H-M   'P 1'
#
loop_
_entity.id
_entity.type
_entity.pdbx_description
1 polymer ?
#
loop_
_entity_poly.entity_id
_entity_poly.type
_entity_poly.pdbx_seq_one_letter_code
_entity_poly.pdbx_strand_id
1 'polypeptide(L)' 'MRSRGRWMSCTIGGRAIPTLPTLHPAYLLRQPAHKRLAWRDLLAIKKALDAS' A
#
# COMPACT_ATOMS: atom_id res chain seq x y z
N MET A 1 -3.18 1.57 -13.26
CA MET A 1 -2.45 0.76 -12.25
C MET A 1 -0.94 0.86 -12.45
N ARG A 2 -0.35 2.06 -12.41
CA ARG A 2 1.09 2.24 -12.72
C ARG A 2 2.02 2.33 -11.49
N SER A 3 1.46 2.60 -10.30
CA SER A 3 2.26 2.92 -9.10
C SER A 3 2.02 2.00 -7.89
N ARG A 4 1.17 0.96 -8.03
CA ARG A 4 0.84 0.06 -6.91
C ARG A 4 2.01 -0.91 -6.66
N GLY A 5 2.33 -1.14 -5.40
CA GLY A 5 3.38 -2.08 -4.98
C GLY A 5 4.79 -1.50 -5.04
N ARG A 6 4.94 -0.21 -5.38
CA ARG A 6 6.23 0.48 -5.33
C ARG A 6 6.28 1.35 -4.08
N TRP A 7 7.29 1.16 -3.25
CA TRP A 7 7.55 2.03 -2.12
C TRP A 7 7.91 3.44 -2.60
N MET A 8 7.37 4.44 -1.92
CA MET A 8 7.55 5.85 -2.23
C MET A 8 7.82 6.60 -0.93
N SER A 9 8.64 7.64 -0.97
CA SER A 9 8.80 8.53 0.17
C SER A 9 7.84 9.71 0.03
N CYS A 10 7.03 9.95 1.06
CA CYS A 10 6.15 11.11 1.14
C CYS A 10 6.57 11.99 2.32
N THR A 11 6.82 13.26 2.06
CA THR A 11 7.15 14.21 3.13
C THR A 11 5.87 14.75 3.76
N ILE A 12 5.65 14.44 5.04
CA ILE A 12 4.50 14.89 5.83
C ILE A 12 5.03 15.57 7.09
N GLY A 13 4.69 16.85 7.29
CA GLY A 13 5.13 17.61 8.46
C GLY A 13 6.66 17.70 8.61
N GLY A 14 7.39 17.78 7.49
CA GLY A 14 8.86 17.84 7.48
C GLY A 14 9.57 16.50 7.68
N ARG A 15 8.84 15.39 7.83
CA ARG A 15 9.41 14.03 7.93
C ARG A 15 9.16 13.25 6.66
N ALA A 16 10.19 12.57 6.17
CA ALA A 16 10.07 11.62 5.07
C ALA A 16 9.51 10.30 5.59
N ILE A 17 8.31 9.92 5.14
CA ILE A 17 7.61 8.71 5.56
C ILE A 17 7.56 7.73 4.38
N PRO A 18 7.96 6.45 4.56
CA PRO A 18 7.77 5.43 3.55
C PRO A 18 6.28 5.13 3.38
N THR A 19 5.81 5.18 2.14
CA THR A 19 4.41 5.00 1.77
C THR A 19 4.30 3.95 0.66
N LEU A 20 3.22 3.17 0.70
CA LEU A 20 2.93 2.15 -0.29
C LEU A 20 1.52 2.37 -0.87
N PRO A 21 1.39 2.76 -2.15
CA PRO A 21 0.08 2.94 -2.77
C PRO A 21 -0.66 1.60 -2.91
N THR A 22 -1.92 1.54 -2.44
CA THR A 22 -2.80 0.37 -2.54
C THR A 22 -4.17 0.72 -3.17
N LEU A 23 -5.12 -0.23 -3.21
CA LEU A 23 -6.46 -0.01 -3.75
C LEU A 23 -7.42 0.61 -2.75
N HIS A 24 -8.30 1.49 -3.26
CA HIS A 24 -9.39 2.04 -2.48
C HIS A 24 -10.45 0.96 -2.12
N PRO A 25 -11.00 0.93 -0.89
CA PRO A 25 -11.99 -0.07 -0.47
C PRO A 25 -13.22 -0.17 -1.38
N ALA A 26 -13.76 0.96 -1.83
CA ALA A 26 -14.93 0.96 -2.73
C ALA A 26 -14.65 0.24 -4.07
N TYR A 27 -13.41 0.27 -4.55
CA TYR A 27 -13.01 -0.46 -5.75
C TYR A 27 -12.96 -1.97 -5.51
N LEU A 28 -12.54 -2.39 -4.31
CA LEU A 28 -12.51 -3.80 -3.91
C LEU A 28 -13.89 -4.43 -3.73
N LEU A 29 -14.90 -3.63 -3.34
CA LEU A 29 -16.29 -4.09 -3.26
C LEU A 29 -16.85 -4.41 -4.65
N ARG A 30 -16.50 -3.61 -5.66
CA ARG A 30 -16.93 -3.81 -7.06
C ARG A 30 -16.13 -4.90 -7.78
N GLN A 31 -14.88 -5.15 -7.36
CA GLN A 31 -13.97 -6.10 -7.99
C GLN A 31 -13.29 -6.99 -6.93
N PRO A 32 -14.00 -7.98 -6.38
CA PRO A 32 -13.51 -8.79 -5.26
C PRO A 32 -12.24 -9.60 -5.57
N ALA A 33 -12.02 -9.97 -6.84
CA ALA A 33 -10.80 -10.65 -7.29
C ALA A 33 -9.52 -9.84 -6.97
N HIS A 34 -9.63 -8.51 -6.92
CA HIS A 34 -8.50 -7.62 -6.62
C HIS A 34 -8.14 -7.53 -5.14
N LYS A 35 -8.92 -8.16 -4.23
CA LYS A 35 -8.57 -8.25 -2.80
C LYS A 35 -7.23 -8.92 -2.57
N ARG A 36 -6.89 -9.95 -3.38
CA ARG A 36 -5.55 -10.60 -3.35
C ARG A 36 -4.43 -9.57 -3.51
N LEU A 37 -4.62 -8.59 -4.38
CA LEU A 37 -3.59 -7.58 -4.65
C LEU A 37 -3.46 -6.61 -3.47
N ALA A 38 -4.57 -6.13 -2.92
CA ALA A 38 -4.55 -5.29 -1.72
C ALA A 38 -3.95 -6.03 -0.51
N TRP A 39 -4.23 -7.33 -0.37
CA TRP A 39 -3.64 -8.15 0.68
C TRP A 39 -2.11 -8.26 0.59
N ARG A 40 -1.57 -8.41 -0.63
CA ARG A 40 -0.12 -8.39 -0.85
C ARG A 40 0.53 -7.07 -0.44
N ASP A 41 -0.14 -5.95 -0.71
CA ASP A 41 0.35 -4.62 -0.29
C ASP A 41 0.38 -4.52 1.25
N LEU A 42 -0.67 -4.98 1.95
CA LEU A 42 -0.72 -4.99 3.41
C LEU A 42 0.35 -5.88 4.05
N LEU A 43 0.62 -7.05 3.48
CA LEU A 43 1.71 -7.92 3.94
C LEU A 43 3.08 -7.28 3.77
N ALA A 44 3.29 -6.50 2.69
CA ALA A 44 4.53 -5.75 2.51
C ALA A 44 4.68 -4.64 3.57
N ILE A 45 3.59 -3.94 3.92
CA ILE A 45 3.57 -2.96 5.01
C ILE A 45 3.92 -3.63 6.34
N LYS A 46 3.29 -4.79 6.65
CA LYS A 46 3.61 -5.54 7.88
C LYS A 46 5.10 -5.87 7.96
N LYS A 47 5.69 -6.40 6.88
CA LYS A 47 7.12 -6.72 6.84
C LYS A 47 8.02 -5.51 7.08
N ALA A 48 7.66 -4.34 6.54
CA ALA A 48 8.42 -3.11 6.74
C ALA A 48 8.33 -2.62 8.19
N LEU A 49 7.17 -2.78 8.83
CA LEU A 49 6.97 -2.45 10.24
C LEU A 49 7.68 -3.42 11.18
N ASP A 50 7.68 -4.73 10.89
CA ASP A 50 8.38 -5.74 11.70
C ASP A 50 9.92 -5.60 11.61
N ALA A 51 10.43 -5.00 10.53
CA ALA A 51 11.87 -4.81 10.30
C ALA A 51 12.43 -3.50 10.87
N SER A 52 11.58 -2.66 11.46
CA SER A 52 11.95 -1.40 12.15
C SER A 52 11.95 -1.59 13.66
#